data_AF-A0A7C6ICQ5-F1
#
_entry.id   AF-A0A7C6ICQ5-F1
#
_cell.length_a   1.000
_cell.length_b   1.000
_cell.length_c   1.000
_cell.angle_alpha   90.00
_cell.angle_beta   90.00
_cell.angle_gamma   90.00
#
_symmetry.space_group_name_H-M   'P 1'
#
loop_
_entity.id
_entity.type
_entity.pdbx_description
1 polymer ?
#
loop_
_entity_poly.entity_id
_entity_poly.type
_entity_poly.pdbx_seq_one_letter_code
_entity_poly.pdbx_strand_id
1 'polypeptide(L)'
;MSRHYLDHAASTPLRPEARSAMLAAFEATGNASSLHGSGRRARALLEDAREQLADAVGAHPGEVVFTGGGTEANHLLVSGAA
;
A
#
# COMPACT_ATOMS: atom_id res chain seq x y z
N MET A 1 -22.78 -25.10 13.63
CA MET A 1 -23.00 -23.67 13.96
C MET A 1 -22.06 -22.84 13.08
N SER A 2 -22.59 -21.84 12.37
CA SER A 2 -21.77 -20.89 11.61
C SER A 2 -21.02 -19.97 12.56
N ARG A 3 -19.72 -19.74 12.33
CA ARG A 3 -18.92 -18.76 13.08
C ARG A 3 -19.04 -17.42 12.37
N HIS A 4 -19.54 -16.40 13.07
CA HIS A 4 -19.55 -15.02 12.58
C HIS A 4 -18.35 -14.26 13.14
N TYR A 5 -17.68 -13.47 12.29
CA TYR A 5 -16.56 -12.63 12.70
C TYR A 5 -17.09 -11.23 13.02
N LEU A 6 -16.97 -10.80 14.27
CA LEU A 6 -17.52 -9.54 14.78
C LEU A 6 -16.43 -8.64 15.39
N ASP A 7 -15.18 -8.83 15.00
CA ASP A 7 -14.01 -8.11 15.54
C ASP A 7 -13.24 -7.34 14.45
N HIS A 8 -13.99 -6.67 13.57
CA HIS A 8 -13.42 -5.90 12.45
C HIS A 8 -12.58 -4.69 12.88
N ALA A 9 -12.72 -4.26 14.14
CA ALA A 9 -11.90 -3.19 14.73
C ALA A 9 -10.46 -3.64 15.02
N ALA A 10 -10.23 -4.93 15.31
CA ALA A 10 -8.88 -5.46 15.52
C ALA A 10 -8.16 -5.72 14.19
N SER A 11 -8.84 -6.35 13.23
CA SER A 11 -8.37 -6.53 11.86
C SER A 11 -9.53 -6.94 10.96
N THR A 12 -9.34 -6.91 9.64
CA THR A 12 -10.38 -7.30 8.68
C THR A 12 -9.80 -8.24 7.63
N PRO A 13 -10.51 -9.33 7.25
CA PRO A 13 -10.08 -10.16 6.13
C PRO A 13 -9.89 -9.34 4.86
N LEU A 14 -8.82 -9.62 4.12
CA LEU A 14 -8.59 -8.98 2.81
C LEU A 14 -9.79 -9.22 1.89
N ARG A 15 -10.24 -8.15 1.24
CA ARG A 15 -11.16 -8.26 0.11
C ARG A 15 -10.52 -9.09 -1.01
N PRO A 16 -11.30 -9.89 -1.77
CA PRO A 16 -10.76 -10.71 -2.85
C PRO A 16 -9.91 -9.92 -3.85
N GLU A 17 -10.33 -8.71 -4.20
CA GLU A 17 -9.66 -7.84 -5.16
C GLU A 17 -8.28 -7.38 -4.64
N ALA A 18 -8.20 -7.04 -3.35
CA ALA A 18 -6.93 -6.67 -2.70
C ALA A 18 -5.96 -7.86 -2.62
N ARG A 19 -6.47 -9.07 -2.33
CA ARG A 19 -5.66 -10.30 -2.35
C ARG A 19 -5.09 -10.56 -3.75
N SER A 20 -5.90 -10.44 -4.81
CA SER A 20 -5.46 -10.63 -6.19
C SER A 20 -4.38 -9.62 -6.59
N ALA A 21 -4.55 -8.34 -6.26
CA ALA A 21 -3.56 -7.31 -6.53
C ALA A 21 -2.23 -7.58 -5.81
N MET A 22 -2.29 -8.00 -4.54
CA MET A 22 -1.10 -8.34 -3.76
C MET A 22 -0.35 -9.54 -4.37
N LEU A 23 -1.06 -10.59 -4.78
CA LEU A 23 -0.44 -11.76 -5.43
C LEU A 23 0.22 -11.38 -6.77
N ALA A 24 -0.45 -10.58 -7.59
CA ALA A 24 0.13 -10.08 -8.84
C ALA A 24 1.39 -9.23 -8.59
N ALA A 25 1.40 -8.41 -7.53
CA ALA A 25 2.58 -7.65 -7.13
C ALA A 25 3.73 -8.55 -6.65
N PHE A 26 3.44 -9.65 -5.94
CA PHE A 26 4.46 -10.63 -5.52
C PHE A 26 5.09 -11.41 -6.68
N GLU A 27 4.37 -11.58 -7.78
CA GLU A 27 4.92 -12.18 -9.00
C GLU A 27 5.81 -11.21 -9.80
N ALA A 28 5.67 -9.90 -9.55
CA ALA A 28 6.52 -8.90 -10.18
C ALA A 28 7.96 -8.97 -9.62
N THR A 29 8.93 -8.72 -10.49
CA THR A 29 10.36 -8.70 -10.12
C THR A 29 10.97 -7.34 -10.41
N GLY A 30 12.03 -7.01 -9.67
CA GLY A 30 12.80 -5.79 -9.84
C GLY A 30 12.75 -4.89 -8.60
N ASN A 31 13.81 -4.11 -8.44
CA ASN A 31 13.88 -3.06 -7.42
C ASN A 31 13.39 -1.76 -8.05
N ALA A 32 12.40 -1.09 -7.44
CA ALA A 32 11.82 0.17 -7.93
C ALA A 32 12.84 1.32 -8.04
N SER A 33 13.99 1.21 -7.37
CA SER A 33 15.10 2.16 -7.49
C SER A 33 16.04 1.89 -8.67
N SER A 34 15.88 0.74 -9.36
CA SER A 34 16.71 0.37 -10.49
C SER A 34 16.24 1.02 -11.79
N LEU A 35 17.19 1.52 -12.59
CA LEU A 35 16.90 2.22 -13.85
C LEU A 35 16.55 1.27 -15.01
N HIS A 36 16.82 -0.02 -14.91
CA HIS A 36 16.55 -1.01 -15.95
C HIS A 36 15.05 -1.38 -16.04
N GLY A 37 14.67 -2.11 -17.09
CA GLY A 37 13.26 -2.36 -17.43
C GLY A 37 12.42 -2.96 -16.30
N SER A 38 12.92 -3.97 -15.58
CA SER A 38 12.20 -4.54 -14.43
C SER A 38 12.05 -3.56 -13.25
N GLY A 39 13.06 -2.72 -12.98
CA GLY A 39 12.96 -1.70 -11.93
C GLY A 39 11.96 -0.61 -12.29
N ARG A 40 11.93 -0.15 -13.54
CA ARG A 40 10.92 0.81 -14.02
C ARG A 40 9.49 0.25 -13.93
N ARG A 41 9.28 -1.03 -14.22
CA ARG A 41 7.97 -1.69 -14.03
C ARG A 41 7.57 -1.78 -12.57
N ALA A 42 8.49 -2.15 -11.68
CA ALA A 42 8.23 -2.16 -10.24
C ALA A 42 7.91 -0.75 -9.71
N ARG A 43 8.60 0.28 -10.21
CA ARG A 43 8.29 1.67 -9.89
C ARG A 43 6.90 2.09 -10.37
N ALA A 44 6.54 1.76 -11.61
CA ALA A 44 5.22 2.08 -12.16
C ALA A 44 4.09 1.51 -11.27
N LEU A 45 4.22 0.25 -10.83
CA LEU A 45 3.25 -0.36 -9.92
C LEU A 45 3.08 0.41 -8.60
N LEU A 46 4.18 0.96 -8.05
CA LEU A 46 4.11 1.77 -6.83
C LEU A 46 3.49 3.15 -7.08
N GLU A 47 3.78 3.79 -8.21
CA GLU A 47 3.19 5.10 -8.54
C GLU A 47 1.70 4.98 -8.86
N ASP A 48 1.27 3.95 -9.61
CA ASP A 48 -0.14 3.68 -9.87
C ASP A 48 -0.92 3.47 -8.56
N ALA A 49 -0.32 2.77 -7.58
CA ALA A 49 -0.91 2.59 -6.26
C ALA A 49 -0.94 3.90 -5.46
N ARG A 50 0.06 4.77 -5.62
CA ARG A 50 0.14 6.08 -4.97
C ARG A 50 -0.97 7.00 -5.46
N GLU A 51 -1.18 7.06 -6.77
CA GLU A 51 -2.26 7.85 -7.40
C GLU A 51 -3.63 7.38 -6.90
N GLN A 52 -3.89 6.07 -6.89
CA GLN A 52 -5.14 5.50 -6.39
C GLN A 52 -5.40 5.85 -4.91
N LEU A 53 -4.38 5.81 -4.06
CA LEU A 53 -4.52 6.19 -2.65
C LEU A 53 -4.78 7.68 -2.48
N ALA A 54 -4.07 8.52 -3.23
CA ALA A 54 -4.24 9.97 -3.18
C ALA A 54 -5.67 10.36 -3.57
N ASP A 55 -6.19 9.79 -4.66
CA ASP A 55 -7.57 9.99 -5.12
C ASP A 55 -8.60 9.53 -4.08
N ALA A 56 -8.37 8.38 -3.43
CA ALA A 56 -9.28 7.83 -2.43
C ALA A 56 -9.43 8.71 -1.17
N VAL A 57 -8.41 9.52 -0.86
CA VAL A 57 -8.40 10.41 0.32
C VAL A 57 -8.45 11.91 -0.03
N GLY A 58 -8.51 12.26 -1.33
CA GLY A 58 -8.54 13.65 -1.80
C GLY A 58 -7.23 14.41 -1.61
N ALA A 59 -6.09 13.73 -1.70
CA ALA A 59 -4.75 14.30 -1.60
C ALA A 59 -4.05 14.38 -2.96
N HIS A 60 -2.97 15.15 -3.05
CA HIS A 60 -2.06 15.09 -4.19
C HIS A 60 -1.15 13.84 -4.06
N PRO A 61 -0.79 13.14 -5.15
CA PRO A 61 0.07 11.94 -5.07
C PRO A 61 1.39 12.17 -4.33
N GLY A 62 1.97 13.37 -4.47
CA GLY A 62 3.18 13.78 -3.75
C GLY A 62 3.04 13.90 -2.22
N GLU A 63 1.82 13.89 -1.68
CA GLU A 63 1.52 13.92 -0.24
C GLU A 63 1.37 12.52 0.36
N VAL A 64 1.40 11.47 -0.46
CA VAL A 64 1.28 10.08 -0.01
C VAL A 64 2.65 9.51 0.31
N VAL A 65 2.82 8.94 1.50
CA VAL A 65 4.03 8.20 1.91
C VAL A 65 3.64 6.78 2.33
N PHE A 66 4.30 5.77 1.75
CA PHE A 66 4.12 4.37 2.16
C PHE A 66 4.98 4.07 3.39
N THR A 67 4.38 3.48 4.41
CA THR A 67 5.03 3.03 5.65
C THR A 67 4.72 1.56 5.92
N GLY A 68 5.34 0.94 6.93
CA GLY A 68 5.01 -0.41 7.38
C GLY A 68 3.63 -0.54 8.05
N GLY A 69 2.97 0.57 8.37
CA GLY A 69 1.61 0.58 8.93
C GLY A 69 1.25 1.86 9.68
N GLY A 70 0.04 1.91 10.24
CA GLY A 70 -0.49 3.11 10.92
C GLY A 70 0.34 3.57 12.13
N THR A 71 0.93 2.63 12.88
CA THR A 71 1.81 2.96 14.02
C THR A 71 3.05 3.72 13.57
N GLU A 72 3.69 3.28 12.48
CA GLU A 72 4.87 3.96 11.92
C GLU A 72 4.50 5.32 11.34
N ALA A 73 3.38 5.40 10.61
CA ALA A 73 2.89 6.67 10.05
C ALA A 73 2.64 7.72 11.15
N ASN A 74 1.97 7.33 12.24
CA ASN A 74 1.74 8.21 13.38
C ASN A 74 3.06 8.64 14.05
N HIS A 75 4.02 7.73 14.18
CA HIS A 75 5.32 8.06 14.76
C HIS A 75 6.10 9.06 13.88
N LEU A 76 6.10 8.88 12.55
CA LEU A 76 6.75 9.80 11.61
C LEU A 76 6.18 11.22 11.72
N LEU A 77 4.86 11.34 11.79
CA LEU A 77 4.19 12.63 11.94
C LEU A 77 4.50 13.31 13.28
N VAL A 78 4.43 12.57 14.40
CA VAL A 78 4.69 13.12 15.74
C VAL A 78 6.16 13.50 15.93
N SER A 79 7.09 12.74 15.36
CA SER A 79 8.52 13.02 15.43
C SER A 79 8.98 14.15 14.51
N GLY A 80 8.14 14.58 13.55
CA GLY A 80 8.49 15.60 12.55
C GLY A 80 9.51 15.11 11.52
N ALA A 81 9.58 13.80 11.29
CA ALA A 81 10.50 13.17 10.34
C ALA A 81 9.90 13.00 8.94
N ALA A 82 8.65 13.44 8.74
CA ALA A 82 7.91 13.43 7.48
C ALA A 82 7.69 14.87 6.98
#